data_AF-A0A357VA12-F1
#
_entry.id   AF-A0A357VA12-F1
#
_cell.length_a   1.000
_cell.length_b   1.000
_cell.length_c   1.000
_cell.angle_alpha   90.00
_cell.angle_beta   90.00
_cell.angle_gamma   90.00
#
_symmetry.space_group_name_H-M   'P 1'
#
loop_
_entity.id
_entity.type
_entity.pdbx_description
1 polymer ?
#
loop_
_entity_poly.entity_id
_entity_poly.type
_entity_poly.pdbx_seq_one_letter_code
_entity_poly.pdbx_strand_id
1 'polypeptide(L)'
;MRNIWIIAKRELAGYFATPLALVFIVIFLALTGAFTFYLGRFFDNGQADLEAFFRFHPWLYLILIPAVAMRLWAEERKSGTIELLMTLPVTTAQAVLGKFMAAWAFCGIALALTFPVWVTVNVLGAPDNGVIVAGYVG
;
A
#
# COMPACT_ATOMS: atom_id res chain seq x y z
N MET A 1 -4.03 -2.60 -24.48
CA MET A 1 -3.23 -2.83 -23.24
C MET A 1 -2.06 -1.85 -23.10
N ARG A 2 -1.34 -1.47 -24.17
CA ARG A 2 -0.20 -0.53 -24.09
C ARG A 2 -0.54 0.80 -23.41
N ASN A 3 -1.69 1.42 -23.72
CA ASN A 3 -2.11 2.69 -23.12
C ASN A 3 -2.33 2.58 -21.60
N ILE A 4 -2.92 1.47 -21.13
CA ILE A 4 -3.16 1.22 -19.70
C ILE A 4 -1.83 1.16 -18.95
N TRP A 5 -0.86 0.41 -19.48
CA TRP A 5 0.46 0.29 -18.86
C TRP A 5 1.23 1.62 -18.84
N ILE A 6 1.14 2.42 -19.91
CA ILE A 6 1.77 3.74 -19.97
C ILE A 6 1.19 4.65 -18.89
N ILE A 7 -0.14 4.66 -18.73
CA ILE A 7 -0.82 5.43 -17.68
C ILE A 7 -0.37 4.92 -16.31
N ALA A 8 -0.42 3.61 -16.06
CA ALA A 8 -0.02 3.03 -14.79
C ALA A 8 1.42 3.40 -14.40
N LYS A 9 2.37 3.31 -15.34
CA LYS A 9 3.76 3.69 -15.12
C LYS A 9 3.92 5.19 -14.84
N ARG A 10 3.18 6.04 -15.55
CA ARG A 10 3.19 7.49 -15.34
C ARG A 10 2.68 7.84 -13.94
N GLU A 11 1.54 7.28 -13.55
CA GLU A 11 0.93 7.53 -12.24
C GLU A 11 1.80 6.97 -11.11
N LEU A 12 2.37 5.77 -11.29
CA LEU A 12 3.30 5.19 -10.32
C LEU A 12 4.55 6.04 -10.12
N ALA A 13 5.15 6.55 -11.21
CA ALA A 13 6.23 7.52 -11.11
C ALA A 13 5.79 8.82 -10.44
N GLY A 14 4.57 9.28 -10.71
CA GLY A 14 3.97 10.46 -10.07
C GLY A 14 3.81 10.31 -8.56
N TYR A 15 3.55 9.11 -8.06
CA TYR A 15 3.56 8.85 -6.61
C TYR A 15 4.92 9.18 -5.99
N PHE A 16 5.99 8.59 -6.51
CA PHE A 16 7.35 8.74 -5.95
C PHE A 16 8.03 10.08 -6.29
N ALA A 17 7.52 10.81 -7.29
CA ALA A 17 8.00 12.15 -7.59
C ALA A 17 7.64 13.18 -6.50
N THR A 18 6.62 12.91 -5.68
CA THR A 18 6.25 13.77 -4.56
C THR A 18 6.64 13.15 -3.22
N PRO A 19 7.11 13.95 -2.24
CA PRO A 19 7.49 13.44 -0.93
C PRO A 19 6.31 12.86 -0.15
N LEU A 20 5.08 13.21 -0.53
CA LEU A 20 3.85 12.78 0.12
C LEU A 20 3.67 11.24 0.10
N ALA A 21 4.03 10.58 -1.00
CA ALA A 21 3.95 9.12 -1.09
C ALA A 21 4.85 8.43 -0.06
N LEU A 22 6.07 8.94 0.11
CA LEU A 22 7.02 8.44 1.10
C LEU A 22 6.49 8.66 2.51
N VAL A 23 5.88 9.82 2.78
CA VAL A 23 5.25 10.10 4.08
C VAL A 23 4.16 9.08 4.40
N PHE A 24 3.27 8.76 3.45
CA PHE A 24 2.24 7.74 3.67
C PHE A 24 2.83 6.35 3.95
N ILE A 25 3.87 5.94 3.20
CA ILE A 25 4.55 4.67 3.42
C ILE A 25 5.19 4.63 4.81
N VAL A 26 5.91 5.67 5.20
CA VAL A 26 6.58 5.75 6.52
C VAL A 26 5.56 5.71 7.65
N ILE A 27 4.48 6.48 7.55
CA ILE A 27 3.40 6.48 8.55
C ILE A 27 2.77 5.09 8.63
N PHE A 28 2.48 4.46 7.49
CA PHE A 28 1.93 3.11 7.44
C PHE A 28 2.84 2.11 8.14
N LEU A 29 4.12 2.06 7.78
CA LEU A 29 5.10 1.17 8.40
C LEU A 29 5.26 1.43 9.91
N ALA A 30 5.31 2.69 10.32
CA ALA A 30 5.41 3.07 11.72
C ALA A 30 4.18 2.63 12.52
N LEU A 31 2.97 2.84 11.98
CA LEU A 31 1.72 2.42 12.61
C LEU A 31 1.61 0.90 12.67
N THR A 32 1.96 0.20 11.59
CA THR A 32 2.01 -1.27 11.55
C THR A 32 2.96 -1.81 12.62
N GLY A 33 4.16 -1.25 12.74
CA GLY A 33 5.13 -1.63 13.77
C GLY A 33 4.60 -1.33 15.17
N ALA A 34 4.13 -0.11 15.42
CA ALA A 34 3.60 0.30 16.72
C ALA A 34 2.39 -0.56 17.13
N PHE A 35 1.47 -0.87 16.21
CA PHE A 35 0.29 -1.67 16.53
C PHE A 35 0.66 -3.12 16.80
N THR A 36 1.68 -3.66 16.12
CA THR A 36 2.15 -5.02 16.35
C THR A 36 2.89 -5.14 17.69
N PHE A 37 3.87 -4.27 17.95
CA PHE A 37 4.73 -4.38 19.12
C PHE A 37 4.11 -3.80 20.40
N TYR A 38 3.44 -2.65 20.33
CA TYR A 38 2.84 -1.97 21.49
C TYR A 38 1.40 -2.44 21.75
N LEU A 39 0.47 -2.25 20.81
CA LEU A 39 -0.94 -2.62 21.03
C LEU A 39 -1.17 -4.13 21.00
N GLY A 40 -0.44 -4.84 20.15
CA GLY A 40 -0.47 -6.31 20.05
C GLY A 40 0.23 -7.01 21.21
N ARG A 41 0.99 -6.25 22.03
CA ARG A 41 1.75 -6.75 23.18
C ARG A 41 2.63 -7.95 22.82
N PHE A 42 3.25 -7.91 21.64
CA PHE A 42 4.04 -9.00 21.08
C PHE A 42 5.08 -9.56 22.06
N PHE A 43 5.75 -8.68 22.83
CA PHE A 43 6.73 -9.09 23.83
C PHE A 43 6.11 -9.66 25.12
N ASP A 44 4.89 -9.25 25.49
CA ASP A 44 4.22 -9.76 26.71
C ASP A 44 3.60 -11.14 26.48
N ASN A 45 3.19 -11.44 25.25
CA ASN A 45 2.49 -12.69 24.94
C ASN A 45 3.40 -13.92 24.96
N GLY A 46 4.74 -13.73 24.93
CA GLY A 46 5.72 -14.82 24.94
C GLY A 46 5.63 -15.74 23.72
N GLN A 47 4.86 -15.36 22.71
CA GLN A 47 4.64 -16.09 21.47
C GLN A 47 5.09 -15.23 20.30
N ALA A 48 5.93 -15.80 19.44
CA ALA A 48 6.40 -15.13 18.22
C ALA A 48 5.40 -15.40 17.08
N ASP A 49 4.24 -14.76 17.12
CA ASP A 49 3.21 -14.88 16.09
C ASP A 49 2.85 -13.52 15.46
N LEU A 50 2.24 -13.54 14.27
CA LEU A 50 1.81 -12.34 13.54
C LEU A 50 0.29 -12.13 13.60
N GLU A 51 -0.43 -12.78 14.52
CA GLU A 51 -1.89 -12.65 14.61
C GLU A 51 -2.30 -11.19 14.84
N ALA A 52 -1.66 -10.51 15.79
CA ALA A 52 -1.93 -9.11 16.07
C ALA A 52 -1.66 -8.20 14.85
N PHE A 53 -0.60 -8.49 14.09
CA PHE A 53 -0.25 -7.77 12.87
C PHE A 53 -1.35 -7.87 11.81
N PHE A 54 -1.84 -9.09 11.54
CA PHE A 54 -2.91 -9.32 10.56
C PHE A 54 -4.27 -8.80 11.05
N ARG A 55 -4.53 -8.81 12.35
CA ARG A 55 -5.76 -8.25 12.93
C ARG A 55 -5.86 -6.74 12.76
N PHE A 56 -4.74 -6.03 12.89
CA PHE A 56 -4.70 -4.58 12.76
C PHE A 56 -4.49 -4.08 11.32
N HIS A 57 -3.96 -4.91 10.43
CA HIS A 57 -3.73 -4.57 9.02
C HIS A 57 -4.95 -4.00 8.28
N PRO A 58 -6.16 -4.61 8.37
CA PRO A 58 -7.36 -4.10 7.71
C PRO A 58 -7.73 -2.67 8.13
N TRP A 59 -7.53 -2.33 9.41
CA TRP A 59 -7.82 -1.00 9.94
C TRP A 59 -6.86 0.05 9.36
N LEU A 60 -5.59 -0.31 9.20
CA LEU A 60 -4.60 0.56 8.57
C LEU A 60 -4.89 0.77 7.07
N TYR A 61 -5.32 -0.28 6.38
CA TYR A 61 -5.73 -0.19 4.97
C TYR A 61 -6.97 0.66 4.75
N LEU A 62 -7.91 0.69 5.70
CA LEU A 62 -9.09 1.56 5.63
C LEU A 62 -8.69 3.04 5.51
N ILE A 63 -7.55 3.43 6.08
CA ILE A 63 -7.03 4.80 5.98
C ILE A 63 -6.12 4.96 4.76
N LEU A 64 -5.20 4.00 4.53
CA LEU A 64 -4.21 4.09 3.46
C LEU A 64 -4.85 4.08 2.06
N ILE A 65 -5.74 3.13 1.80
CA ILE A 65 -6.27 2.90 0.44
C ILE A 65 -7.05 4.12 -0.06
N PRO A 66 -8.01 4.70 0.70
CA PRO A 66 -8.71 5.89 0.25
C PRO A 66 -7.78 7.09 0.07
N ALA A 67 -6.80 7.27 0.96
CA ALA A 67 -5.84 8.38 0.86
C ALA A 67 -5.02 8.31 -0.45
N VAL A 68 -4.54 7.11 -0.79
CA VAL A 68 -3.78 6.84 -2.03
C VAL A 68 -4.68 6.99 -3.26
N ALA A 69 -5.92 6.48 -3.20
CA ALA A 69 -6.87 6.50 -4.32
C ALA A 69 -7.42 7.90 -4.61
N MET A 70 -7.77 8.68 -3.59
CA MET A 70 -8.30 10.04 -3.76
C MET A 70 -7.26 10.96 -4.40
N ARG A 71 -5.97 10.79 -4.07
CA ARG A 71 -4.88 11.58 -4.64
C ARG A 71 -4.82 11.54 -6.17
N LEU A 72 -4.98 10.35 -6.77
CA LEU A 72 -4.95 10.14 -8.23
C LEU A 72 -5.95 11.02 -9.00
N TRP A 73 -7.08 11.35 -8.37
CA TRP A 73 -8.14 12.13 -8.99
C TRP A 73 -8.09 13.59 -8.53
N ALA A 74 -7.76 13.83 -7.26
CA ALA A 74 -7.64 15.16 -6.69
C ALA A 74 -6.50 15.95 -7.33
N GLU A 75 -5.34 15.33 -7.60
CA GLU A 75 -4.22 16.01 -8.23
C GLU A 75 -4.57 16.47 -9.65
N GLU A 76 -5.16 15.60 -10.48
CA GLU A 76 -5.57 15.96 -11.83
C GLU A 76 -6.68 17.02 -11.87
N ARG A 77 -7.60 16.98 -10.90
CA ARG A 77 -8.66 17.98 -10.79
C ARG A 77 -8.13 19.33 -10.32
N LYS A 78 -7.12 19.34 -9.45
CA LYS A 78 -6.43 20.54 -8.99
C LYS A 78 -5.54 21.16 -10.07
N SER A 79 -4.90 20.34 -10.90
CA SER A 79 -4.00 20.80 -11.97
C SER A 79 -4.72 21.14 -13.29
N GLY A 80 -6.03 20.93 -13.36
CA GLY A 80 -6.83 21.13 -14.59
C GLY A 80 -6.52 20.13 -15.70
N THR A 81 -5.66 19.14 -15.45
CA THR A 81 -5.20 18.19 -16.47
C THR A 81 -6.26 17.15 -16.82
N ILE A 82 -7.36 17.10 -16.06
CA ILE A 82 -8.49 16.20 -16.33
C ILE A 82 -9.12 16.48 -17.71
N GLU A 83 -9.17 17.75 -18.14
CA GLU A 83 -9.71 18.14 -19.45
C GLU A 83 -8.80 17.66 -20.58
N LEU A 84 -7.48 17.79 -20.40
CA LEU A 84 -6.50 17.23 -21.34
C LEU A 84 -6.61 15.71 -21.42
N LEU A 85 -6.82 15.03 -20.28
CA LEU A 85 -6.94 13.58 -20.26
C LEU A 85 -8.20 13.09 -20.99
N MET A 86 -9.29 13.85 -20.92
CA MET A 86 -10.55 13.57 -21.60
C MET A 86 -10.53 13.90 -23.10
N THR A 87 -9.63 14.78 -23.55
CA THR A 87 -9.45 15.10 -24.98
C THR A 87 -8.47 14.18 -25.70
N LEU A 88 -7.64 13.44 -24.96
CA LEU A 88 -6.77 12.41 -25.52
C LEU A 88 -7.58 11.22 -26.08
N PRO A 89 -7.08 10.49 -27.10
CA PRO A 89 -7.74 9.31 -27.68
C PRO A 89 -7.58 8.09 -26.77
N VAL A 90 -7.99 8.22 -25.50
CA VAL A 90 -7.93 7.19 -24.46
C VAL A 90 -9.34 7.01 -23.92
N THR A 91 -9.80 5.75 -23.83
CA THR A 91 -11.12 5.49 -23.26
C THR A 91 -11.10 5.69 -21.74
N THR A 92 -12.20 6.16 -21.18
CA THR A 92 -12.36 6.34 -19.73
C THR A 92 -12.04 5.06 -18.96
N ALA A 93 -12.45 3.89 -19.47
CA ALA A 93 -12.12 2.58 -18.89
C ALA A 93 -10.60 2.31 -18.84
N GLN A 94 -9.85 2.69 -19.88
CA GLN A 94 -8.39 2.53 -19.89
C GLN A 94 -7.71 3.43 -18.85
N ALA A 95 -8.21 4.65 -18.66
CA ALA A 95 -7.72 5.56 -17.64
C ALA A 95 -7.98 5.02 -16.22
N VAL A 96 -9.21 4.55 -15.96
CA VAL A 96 -9.58 3.96 -14.66
C VAL A 96 -8.72 2.74 -14.34
N LEU A 97 -8.56 1.82 -15.29
CA LEU A 97 -7.72 0.63 -15.10
C LEU A 97 -6.25 0.98 -14.88
N GLY A 98 -5.71 1.96 -15.61
CA GLY A 98 -4.32 2.39 -15.43
C GLY A 98 -4.06 2.97 -14.04
N LYS A 99 -4.96 3.84 -13.56
CA LYS A 99 -4.89 4.43 -12.21
C LYS A 99 -5.07 3.38 -11.13
N PHE A 100 -5.99 2.43 -11.31
CA PHE A 100 -6.18 1.32 -10.39
C PHE A 100 -4.90 0.47 -10.26
N MET A 101 -4.28 0.10 -11.39
CA MET A 101 -3.02 -0.66 -11.37
C MET A 101 -1.88 0.10 -10.69
N ALA A 102 -1.81 1.42 -10.85
CA ALA A 102 -0.82 2.24 -10.17
C ALA A 102 -1.03 2.25 -8.65
N ALA A 103 -2.27 2.47 -8.18
CA ALA A 103 -2.60 2.39 -6.76
C ALA A 103 -2.33 0.99 -6.18
N TRP A 104 -2.69 -0.05 -6.92
CA TRP A 104 -2.47 -1.44 -6.51
C TRP A 104 -0.99 -1.76 -6.35
N ALA A 105 -0.16 -1.35 -7.32
CA ALA A 105 1.29 -1.50 -7.23
C ALA A 105 1.90 -0.67 -6.08
N PHE A 106 1.39 0.53 -5.82
CA PHE A 106 1.81 1.34 -4.67
C PHE A 106 1.53 0.63 -3.34
N CYS A 107 0.31 0.10 -3.16
CA CYS A 107 -0.04 -0.70 -1.99
C CYS A 107 0.84 -1.95 -1.88
N GLY A 108 1.14 -2.62 -3.00
CA GLY A 108 2.07 -3.75 -3.04
C GLY A 108 3.48 -3.40 -2.56
N ILE A 109 3.99 -2.22 -2.93
CA ILE A 109 5.29 -1.72 -2.44
C ILE A 109 5.23 -1.46 -0.94
N ALA A 110 4.17 -0.81 -0.44
CA ALA A 110 3.99 -0.56 0.98
C ALA A 110 3.92 -1.86 1.80
N LEU A 111 3.23 -2.88 1.27
CA LEU A 111 3.13 -4.21 1.85
C LEU A 111 4.48 -4.94 1.81
N ALA A 112 5.22 -4.91 0.69
CA ALA A 112 6.55 -5.51 0.60
C ALA A 112 7.55 -4.88 1.60
N LEU A 113 7.42 -3.59 1.87
CA LEU A 113 8.23 -2.90 2.88
C LEU A 113 7.94 -3.33 4.32
N THR A 114 6.88 -4.10 4.59
CA THR A 114 6.62 -4.70 5.91
C THR A 114 7.52 -5.91 6.21
N PHE A 115 8.36 -6.34 5.26
CA PHE A 115 9.33 -7.43 5.40
C PHE A 115 10.18 -7.41 6.70
N PRO A 116 10.65 -6.25 7.24
CA PRO A 116 11.40 -6.24 8.49
C PRO A 116 10.62 -6.82 9.68
N VAL A 117 9.29 -6.69 9.69
CA VAL A 117 8.43 -7.28 10.73
C VAL A 117 8.48 -8.81 10.65
N TRP A 118 8.39 -9.35 9.43
CA TRP A 118 8.51 -10.79 9.20
C TRP A 118 9.87 -11.36 9.64
N VAL A 119 10.96 -10.64 9.34
CA VAL A 119 12.31 -11.02 9.80
C VAL A 119 12.39 -10.99 11.32
N THR A 120 11.84 -9.97 11.96
CA THR A 120 11.86 -9.83 13.42
C THR A 120 11.21 -11.04 14.09
N VAL A 121 10.03 -11.47 13.63
CA VAL A 121 9.34 -12.64 14.22
C VAL A 121 10.10 -13.95 13.96
N ASN A 122 10.73 -14.12 12.80
CA ASN A 122 11.55 -15.30 12.50
C ASN A 122 12.85 -15.37 13.30
N VAL A 123 13.42 -14.24 13.72
CA VAL A 123 14.63 -14.22 14.57
C VAL A 123 14.27 -14.44 16.04
N LEU A 124 13.14 -13.90 16.50
CA LEU A 124 12.70 -13.98 17.89
C LEU A 124 11.98 -15.29 18.25
N GLY A 125 11.51 -16.07 17.27
CA GLY A 125 10.93 -17.37 17.52
C GLY A 125 10.82 -18.24 16.27
N ALA A 126 9.96 -19.26 16.31
CA ALA A 126 9.73 -20.19 15.19
C ALA A 126 8.28 -20.07 14.68
N PRO A 127 7.90 -18.95 14.06
CA PRO A 127 6.56 -18.80 13.50
C PRO A 127 6.32 -19.76 12.35
N ASP A 128 5.05 -20.15 12.14
CA ASP A 128 4.64 -20.85 10.93
C ASP A 128 4.62 -19.87 9.74
N ASN A 129 5.68 -19.91 8.94
CA ASN A 129 5.80 -19.10 7.73
C ASN A 129 4.71 -19.41 6.68
N GLY A 130 4.10 -20.60 6.71
CA GLY A 130 2.98 -20.94 5.84
C GLY A 130 1.74 -20.09 6.16
N VAL A 131 1.42 -19.92 7.46
CA VAL A 131 0.32 -19.06 7.90
C VAL A 131 0.60 -17.59 7.57
N ILE A 132 1.86 -17.16 7.66
CA ILE A 132 2.24 -15.77 7.34
C ILE A 132 2.06 -15.49 5.85
N VAL A 133 2.54 -16.37 4.98
CA VAL A 133 2.34 -16.22 3.53
C VAL A 133 0.85 -16.27 3.17
N ALA A 134 0.09 -17.19 3.77
CA ALA A 134 -1.36 -17.25 3.58
C ALA A 134 -2.03 -15.94 4.01
N GLY A 135 -1.66 -15.36 5.15
CA GLY A 135 -2.20 -14.09 5.64
C GLY A 135 -1.89 -12.90 4.73
N TYR A 136 -0.75 -12.91 4.02
CA TYR A 136 -0.43 -11.88 3.01
C TYR A 136 -1.18 -12.07 1.68
N VAL A 137 -1.48 -13.32 1.30
CA VAL A 137 -2.20 -13.63 0.06
C VAL A 137 -3.72 -13.47 0.23
N GLY A 138 -4.24 -13.71 1.43
CA GLY A 138 -5.67 -13.69 1.76
C GLY A 138 -6.24 -15.07 2.01
#